data_AF-A0A9Q7XP41-F1
#
_entry.id   AF-A0A9Q7XP41-F1
#
_cell.length_a   1.000
_cell.length_b   1.000
_cell.length_c   1.000
_cell.angle_alpha   90.00
_cell.angle_beta   90.00
_cell.angle_gamma   90.00
#
_symmetry.space_group_name_H-M   'P 1'
#
loop_
_entity.id
_entity.type
_entity.pdbx_description
1 polymer ?
#
loop_
_entity_poly.entity_id
_entity_poly.type
_entity_poly.pdbx_seq_one_letter_code
_entity_poly.pdbx_strand_id
1 'polypeptide(L)'
;MEGTSPEMTSQPSSSEEHGSGYVKIQGTQPSTLGYSLYDNPVGILSWILEKYYAWSDPRCPAFNDADTNAFSHLHISDEDTLTTVMIYYLTNTIHTSFLPYKELEAVVGSKAKAFWVFALQVRGDRGTEELADVKYRLNWQFYKMHDFGGHFAALDNPDALVGDMQEFANKIWPGF
;
A
#
# COMPACT_ATOMS: atom_id res chain seq x y z
N MET A 1 -8.98 -45.12 -16.79
CA MET A 1 -9.12 -43.72 -17.25
C MET A 1 -8.73 -42.86 -16.06
N GLU A 2 -7.43 -42.59 -15.92
CA GLU A 2 -6.90 -41.65 -14.92
C GLU A 2 -7.26 -40.23 -15.34
N GLY A 3 -8.11 -39.58 -14.56
CA GLY A 3 -8.42 -38.17 -14.72
C GLY A 3 -7.34 -37.34 -14.04
N THR A 4 -6.45 -36.75 -14.83
CA THR A 4 -5.51 -35.73 -14.36
C THR A 4 -6.28 -34.48 -13.96
N SER A 5 -6.12 -34.06 -12.70
CA SER A 5 -6.62 -32.78 -12.19
C SER A 5 -6.01 -31.62 -12.99
N PRO A 6 -6.78 -30.60 -13.39
CA PRO A 6 -6.24 -29.47 -14.12
C PRO A 6 -5.29 -28.66 -13.22
N GLU A 7 -4.09 -28.38 -13.73
CA GLU A 7 -3.17 -27.40 -13.17
C GLU A 7 -3.86 -26.04 -13.12
N MET A 8 -4.08 -25.55 -11.90
CA MET A 8 -4.57 -24.20 -11.64
C MET A 8 -3.39 -23.26 -11.80
N THR A 9 -3.16 -22.79 -13.02
CA THR A 9 -2.27 -21.67 -13.30
C THR A 9 -2.89 -20.42 -12.68
N SER A 10 -2.34 -19.97 -11.55
CA SER A 10 -2.69 -18.68 -10.94
C SER A 10 -2.34 -17.58 -11.93
N GLN A 11 -3.36 -16.98 -12.56
CA GLN A 11 -3.14 -15.78 -13.35
C GLN A 11 -2.68 -14.66 -12.40
N PRO A 12 -1.63 -13.90 -12.75
CA PRO A 12 -1.19 -12.76 -11.96
C PRO A 12 -2.35 -11.77 -11.80
N SER A 13 -2.53 -11.21 -10.59
CA SER A 13 -3.49 -10.12 -10.38
C SER A 13 -3.07 -8.91 -11.22
N SER A 14 -4.01 -8.05 -11.61
CA SER A 14 -3.74 -6.92 -12.52
C SER A 14 -2.65 -5.96 -12.03
N SER A 15 -2.32 -5.98 -10.73
CA SER A 15 -1.21 -5.22 -10.12
C SER A 15 0.17 -5.83 -10.36
N GLU A 16 0.26 -7.14 -10.62
CA GLU A 16 1.53 -7.83 -10.90
C GLU A 16 2.04 -7.54 -12.32
N GLU A 17 1.14 -7.36 -13.31
CA GLU A 17 1.51 -7.03 -14.70
C GLU A 17 1.80 -5.54 -14.92
N HIS A 18 1.11 -4.63 -14.24
CA HIS A 18 1.28 -3.17 -14.40
C HIS A 18 1.29 -2.46 -13.05
N GLY A 19 2.48 -2.09 -12.56
CA GLY A 19 2.63 -1.26 -11.35
C GLY A 19 3.69 -1.74 -10.35
N SER A 20 4.22 -2.95 -10.50
CA SER A 20 5.23 -3.55 -9.61
C SER A 20 6.68 -3.10 -9.88
N GLY A 21 6.93 -2.37 -10.98
CA GLY A 21 8.27 -1.94 -11.38
C GLY A 21 9.02 -1.13 -10.32
N TYR A 22 8.29 -0.34 -9.53
CA TYR A 22 8.87 0.45 -8.43
C TYR A 22 9.52 -0.43 -7.35
N VAL A 23 8.89 -1.58 -7.00
CA VAL A 23 9.43 -2.55 -6.04
C VAL A 23 10.76 -3.07 -6.56
N LYS A 24 10.81 -3.41 -7.85
CA LYS A 24 12.00 -4.04 -8.42
C LYS A 24 13.19 -3.10 -8.48
N ILE A 25 12.99 -1.86 -8.92
CA ILE A 25 14.08 -0.88 -9.00
C ILE A 25 14.55 -0.43 -7.61
N GLN A 26 13.64 -0.23 -6.65
CA GLN A 26 13.99 0.09 -5.27
C GLN A 26 14.71 -1.08 -4.59
N GLY A 27 14.32 -2.32 -4.88
CA GLY A 27 14.98 -3.50 -4.31
C GLY A 27 16.37 -3.78 -4.90
N THR A 28 16.54 -3.58 -6.21
CA THR A 28 17.79 -3.95 -6.91
C THR A 28 18.82 -2.83 -6.96
N GLN A 29 18.38 -1.58 -7.17
CA GLN A 29 19.25 -0.41 -7.39
C GLN A 29 18.81 0.82 -6.56
N PRO A 30 18.61 0.70 -5.23
CA PRO A 30 18.11 1.80 -4.41
C PRO A 30 19.03 3.02 -4.41
N SER A 31 20.35 2.82 -4.42
CA SER A 31 21.31 3.92 -4.45
C SER A 31 21.26 4.71 -5.75
N THR A 32 21.22 4.03 -6.90
CA THR A 32 21.14 4.69 -8.21
C THR A 32 19.87 5.53 -8.31
N LEU A 33 18.72 4.96 -7.97
CA LEU A 33 17.45 5.68 -7.99
C LEU A 33 17.42 6.80 -6.95
N GLY A 34 17.78 6.51 -5.70
CA GLY A 34 17.74 7.49 -4.62
C GLY A 34 18.66 8.70 -4.87
N TYR A 35 19.88 8.50 -5.37
CA TYR A 35 20.75 9.62 -5.73
C TYR A 35 20.25 10.39 -6.95
N SER A 36 19.54 9.75 -7.90
CA SER A 36 18.92 10.46 -9.02
C SER A 36 17.76 11.37 -8.61
N LEU A 37 17.10 11.05 -7.49
CA LEU A 37 15.97 11.81 -6.94
C LEU A 37 16.38 12.78 -5.81
N TYR A 38 17.58 12.60 -5.23
CA TYR A 38 18.01 13.22 -3.98
C TYR A 38 17.84 14.75 -3.94
N ASP A 39 18.26 15.46 -4.98
CA ASP A 39 18.12 16.92 -5.11
C ASP A 39 17.20 17.29 -6.30
N ASN A 40 16.13 16.52 -6.51
CA ASN A 40 15.20 16.73 -7.61
C ASN A 40 13.74 16.67 -7.12
N PRO A 41 13.18 17.79 -6.61
CA PRO A 41 11.84 17.81 -6.05
C PRO A 41 10.75 17.48 -7.09
N VAL A 42 10.97 17.81 -8.37
CA VAL A 42 10.04 17.44 -9.46
C VAL A 42 10.09 15.93 -9.71
N GLY A 43 11.27 15.33 -9.68
CA GLY A 43 11.44 13.88 -9.80
C GLY A 43 10.79 13.13 -8.63
N ILE A 44 10.96 13.63 -7.39
CA ILE A 44 10.30 13.07 -6.21
C ILE A 44 8.78 13.18 -6.36
N LEU A 45 8.27 14.35 -6.78
CA LEU A 45 6.84 14.55 -7.03
C LEU A 45 6.30 13.55 -8.04
N SER A 46 6.94 13.41 -9.22
CA SER A 46 6.50 12.45 -10.23
C SER A 46 6.49 11.02 -9.71
N TRP A 47 7.51 10.64 -8.92
CA TRP A 47 7.63 9.30 -8.35
C TRP A 47 6.54 8.97 -7.33
N ILE A 48 6.20 9.94 -6.46
CA ILE A 48 5.18 9.77 -5.41
C ILE A 48 3.76 9.90 -5.99
N LEU A 49 3.54 10.86 -6.87
CA LEU A 49 2.23 11.17 -7.45
C LEU A 49 1.65 9.98 -8.21
N GLU A 50 2.49 9.24 -8.95
CA GLU A 50 2.06 8.00 -9.63
C GLU A 50 1.40 7.02 -8.65
N LYS A 51 1.94 6.91 -7.42
CA LYS A 51 1.43 5.98 -6.41
C LYS A 51 0.19 6.50 -5.72
N TYR A 52 0.13 7.79 -5.43
CA TYR A 52 -1.12 8.39 -4.94
C TYR A 52 -2.25 8.20 -5.95
N TYR A 53 -2.01 8.45 -7.23
CA TYR A 53 -3.01 8.24 -8.26
C TYR A 53 -3.44 6.77 -8.37
N ALA A 54 -2.49 5.83 -8.39
CA ALA A 54 -2.78 4.42 -8.61
C ALA A 54 -3.36 3.68 -7.39
N TRP A 55 -3.06 4.15 -6.16
CA TRP A 55 -3.37 3.40 -4.93
C TRP A 55 -4.44 4.05 -4.04
N SER A 56 -4.87 5.28 -4.35
CA SER A 56 -6.02 5.89 -3.68
C SER A 56 -7.33 5.26 -4.18
N ASP A 57 -8.42 5.46 -3.44
CA ASP A 57 -9.74 5.00 -3.87
C ASP A 57 -10.09 5.60 -5.25
N PRO A 58 -10.47 4.81 -6.26
CA PRO A 58 -10.81 5.32 -7.60
C PRO A 58 -11.97 6.32 -7.61
N ARG A 59 -12.79 6.37 -6.55
CA ARG A 59 -13.86 7.36 -6.40
C ARG A 59 -13.37 8.71 -5.89
N CYS A 60 -12.16 8.76 -5.34
CA CYS A 60 -11.49 9.95 -4.79
C CYS A 60 -10.04 9.97 -5.28
N PRO A 61 -9.80 10.12 -6.61
CA PRO A 61 -8.46 10.09 -7.15
C PRO A 61 -7.61 11.20 -6.56
N ALA A 62 -6.39 10.87 -6.14
CA ALA A 62 -5.43 11.88 -5.74
C ALA A 62 -5.06 12.75 -6.94
N PHE A 63 -5.18 14.06 -6.78
CA PHE A 63 -5.07 15.10 -7.81
C PHE A 63 -6.33 15.26 -8.66
N ASN A 64 -6.88 16.48 -8.65
CA ASN A 64 -8.14 16.81 -9.30
C ASN A 64 -7.93 16.92 -10.81
N ASP A 65 -8.45 15.99 -11.60
CA ASP A 65 -8.68 16.26 -13.02
C ASP A 65 -9.85 17.25 -13.09
N ALA A 66 -9.63 18.41 -13.70
CA ALA A 66 -10.41 19.63 -13.49
C ALA A 66 -11.90 19.60 -13.94
N ASP A 67 -12.54 18.44 -14.06
CA ASP A 67 -13.88 18.29 -14.63
C ASP A 67 -14.85 17.39 -13.86
N THR A 68 -14.44 16.80 -12.73
CA THR A 68 -15.39 15.99 -11.96
C THR A 68 -15.92 16.76 -10.76
N ASN A 69 -17.25 16.89 -10.68
CA ASN A 69 -17.98 17.17 -9.44
C ASN A 69 -17.83 16.00 -8.43
N ALA A 70 -16.63 15.41 -8.35
CA ALA A 70 -16.28 14.26 -7.54
C ALA A 70 -16.03 14.71 -6.10
N PHE A 71 -17.17 14.88 -5.43
CA PHE A 71 -17.41 14.51 -4.04
C PHE A 71 -16.66 15.22 -2.92
N SER A 72 -17.45 15.60 -1.91
CA SER A 72 -17.10 16.13 -0.59
C SER A 72 -16.17 15.25 0.28
N HIS A 73 -15.55 14.23 -0.30
CA HIS A 73 -14.79 13.17 0.38
C HIS A 73 -13.39 12.97 -0.20
N LEU A 74 -12.91 13.84 -1.11
CA LEU A 74 -11.51 13.85 -1.49
C LEU A 74 -10.68 14.29 -0.28
N HIS A 75 -9.91 13.35 0.28
CA HIS A 75 -9.11 13.61 1.48
C HIS A 75 -7.62 13.86 1.20
N ILE A 76 -7.13 13.57 -0.01
CA ILE A 76 -5.75 13.87 -0.42
C ILE A 76 -5.78 15.11 -1.32
N SER A 77 -5.37 16.25 -0.78
CA SER A 77 -5.25 17.49 -1.54
C SER A 77 -3.89 17.61 -2.24
N ASP A 78 -3.81 18.56 -3.18
CA ASP A 78 -2.53 18.96 -3.80
C ASP A 78 -1.53 19.44 -2.73
N GLU A 79 -2.02 20.13 -1.69
CA GLU A 79 -1.20 20.59 -0.57
C GLU A 79 -0.66 19.42 0.26
N ASP A 80 -1.44 18.37 0.51
CA ASP A 80 -0.99 17.18 1.23
C ASP A 80 0.10 16.42 0.45
N THR A 81 -0.09 16.33 -0.87
CA THR A 81 0.88 15.71 -1.77
C THR A 81 2.18 16.50 -1.79
N LEU A 82 2.11 17.82 -1.98
CA LEU A 82 3.27 18.70 -1.95
C LEU A 82 3.95 18.68 -0.58
N THR A 83 3.19 18.66 0.51
CA THR A 83 3.72 18.53 1.86
C THR A 83 4.52 17.25 2.01
N THR A 84 4.00 16.12 1.55
CA THR A 84 4.72 14.85 1.56
C THR A 84 6.02 14.95 0.74
N VAL A 85 5.95 15.43 -0.50
CA VAL A 85 7.14 15.62 -1.35
C VAL A 85 8.19 16.51 -0.67
N MET A 86 7.76 17.61 -0.06
CA MET A 86 8.64 18.54 0.65
C MET A 86 9.24 17.92 1.91
N ILE A 87 8.51 17.06 2.63
CA ILE A 87 9.10 16.28 3.73
C ILE A 87 10.23 15.40 3.18
N TYR A 88 10.00 14.64 2.11
CA TYR A 88 11.04 13.79 1.50
C TYR A 88 12.25 14.57 1.03
N TYR A 89 12.01 15.72 0.39
CA TYR A 89 13.05 16.60 -0.13
C TYR A 89 13.86 17.27 1.00
N LEU A 90 13.20 17.97 1.92
CA LEU A 90 13.87 18.73 2.99
C LEU A 90 14.60 17.83 4.00
N THR A 91 14.11 16.61 4.19
CA THR A 91 14.74 15.64 5.11
C THR A 91 15.72 14.71 4.41
N ASN A 92 15.86 14.80 3.09
CA ASN A 92 16.72 13.93 2.28
C ASN A 92 16.43 12.43 2.49
N THR A 93 15.16 12.07 2.68
CA THR A 93 14.77 10.70 3.08
C THR A 93 14.40 9.79 1.91
N ILE A 94 14.33 10.31 0.67
CA ILE A 94 13.93 9.52 -0.51
C ILE A 94 14.85 8.32 -0.77
N HIS A 95 16.16 8.45 -0.56
CA HIS A 95 17.09 7.34 -0.70
C HIS A 95 16.92 6.31 0.43
N THR A 96 16.86 6.77 1.67
CA THR A 96 16.74 5.89 2.84
C THR A 96 15.42 5.13 2.87
N SER A 97 14.33 5.70 2.32
CA SER A 97 13.03 5.02 2.21
C SER A 97 13.03 3.83 1.25
N PHE A 98 14.01 3.72 0.35
CA PHE A 98 14.10 2.59 -0.59
C PHE A 98 14.82 1.37 -0.01
N LEU A 99 15.61 1.55 1.06
CA LEU A 99 16.41 0.47 1.64
C LEU A 99 15.60 -0.76 2.09
N PRO A 100 14.40 -0.61 2.69
CA PRO A 100 13.57 -1.77 3.06
C PRO A 100 13.21 -2.68 1.88
N TYR A 101 13.10 -2.16 0.65
CA TYR A 101 12.81 -2.98 -0.54
C TYR A 101 13.99 -3.90 -0.90
N LYS A 102 15.21 -3.44 -0.66
CA LYS A 102 16.42 -4.25 -0.87
C LYS A 102 16.53 -5.34 0.18
N GLU A 103 16.18 -5.02 1.42
CA GLU A 103 16.09 -6.02 2.49
C GLU A 103 14.99 -7.04 2.21
N LEU A 104 13.84 -6.60 1.69
CA LEU A 104 12.75 -7.48 1.29
C LEU A 104 13.19 -8.47 0.20
N GLU A 105 13.86 -8.03 -0.86
CA GLU A 105 14.42 -8.95 -1.88
C GLU A 105 15.42 -9.95 -1.26
N ALA A 106 16.23 -9.52 -0.31
CA ALA A 106 17.15 -10.41 0.40
C ALA A 106 16.42 -11.44 1.31
N VAL A 107 15.32 -11.01 1.94
CA VAL A 107 14.50 -11.86 2.81
C VAL A 107 13.63 -12.82 2.01
N VAL A 108 13.06 -12.40 0.88
CA VAL A 108 12.24 -13.23 -0.03
C VAL A 108 13.06 -14.39 -0.63
N GLY A 109 14.38 -14.23 -0.77
CA GLY A 109 15.31 -15.31 -1.12
C GLY A 109 15.71 -16.22 0.05
N SER A 110 15.39 -15.85 1.29
CA SER A 110 15.78 -16.58 2.50
C SER A 110 14.58 -17.33 3.10
N LYS A 111 14.84 -18.48 3.74
CA LYS A 111 13.80 -19.24 4.46
C LYS A 111 13.28 -18.52 5.73
N ALA A 112 13.66 -17.27 5.98
CA ALA A 112 13.21 -16.48 7.13
C ALA A 112 11.76 -16.02 6.91
N LYS A 113 10.85 -16.94 7.21
CA LYS A 113 9.41 -16.76 7.19
C LYS A 113 8.97 -15.66 8.15
N ALA A 114 8.13 -14.77 7.60
CA ALA A 114 6.98 -14.13 8.22
C ALA A 114 7.24 -13.42 9.56
N PHE A 115 7.37 -12.09 9.56
CA PHE A 115 6.97 -11.36 10.77
C PHE A 115 6.43 -9.93 10.61
N TRP A 116 6.40 -9.27 9.45
CA TRP A 116 5.98 -7.85 9.41
C TRP A 116 5.21 -7.44 8.16
N VAL A 117 4.03 -8.04 7.95
CA VAL A 117 3.03 -7.40 7.08
C VAL A 117 1.80 -7.12 7.94
N PHE A 118 1.77 -5.92 8.51
CA PHE A 118 0.55 -5.36 9.08
C PHE A 118 -0.36 -4.99 7.91
N ALA A 119 -1.09 -5.97 7.38
CA ALA A 119 -2.05 -5.75 6.30
C ALA A 119 -3.36 -5.22 6.89
N LEU A 120 -3.40 -3.92 7.16
CA LEU A 120 -4.67 -3.22 7.19
C LEU A 120 -5.06 -2.98 5.72
N GLN A 121 -5.65 -4.00 5.09
CA GLN A 121 -6.06 -3.95 3.70
C GLN A 121 -7.49 -3.42 3.59
N VAL A 122 -7.63 -2.19 3.13
CA VAL A 122 -8.88 -1.71 2.54
C VAL A 122 -8.83 -2.03 1.05
N ARG A 123 -9.73 -2.95 0.67
CA ARG A 123 -10.15 -3.41 -0.67
C ARG A 123 -9.19 -3.13 -1.86
N GLY A 124 -8.59 -4.17 -2.42
CA GLY A 124 -7.92 -4.03 -3.73
C GLY A 124 -7.28 -5.27 -4.36
N ASP A 125 -6.60 -6.14 -3.60
CA ASP A 125 -5.66 -7.06 -4.29
C ASP A 125 -5.59 -8.53 -3.83
N ARG A 126 -6.34 -8.95 -2.79
CA ARG A 126 -6.56 -10.38 -2.50
C ARG A 126 -7.94 -10.59 -1.88
N GLY A 127 -8.72 -11.52 -2.41
CA GLY A 127 -10.01 -11.90 -1.82
C GLY A 127 -9.80 -12.41 -0.39
N THR A 128 -10.72 -12.08 0.51
CA THR A 128 -10.68 -12.47 1.93
C THR A 128 -10.58 -13.98 2.16
N GLU A 129 -10.98 -14.80 1.18
CA GLU A 129 -10.86 -16.26 1.25
C GLU A 129 -9.40 -16.72 1.16
N GLU A 130 -8.54 -16.00 0.45
CA GLU A 130 -7.12 -16.33 0.35
C GLU A 130 -6.40 -16.06 1.68
N LEU A 131 -6.75 -14.98 2.38
CA LEU A 131 -6.20 -14.60 3.69
C LEU A 131 -6.52 -15.62 4.81
N ALA A 132 -7.65 -16.32 4.71
CA ALA A 132 -7.99 -17.41 5.61
C ALA A 132 -7.21 -18.70 5.32
N ASP A 133 -6.75 -18.89 4.07
CA ASP A 133 -6.04 -20.09 3.60
C ASP A 133 -4.50 -19.93 3.60
N VAL A 134 -3.95 -18.74 3.89
CA VAL A 134 -2.50 -18.53 3.92
C VAL A 134 -1.84 -19.19 5.14
N LYS A 135 -1.63 -20.52 5.11
CA LYS A 135 -0.52 -21.29 5.74
C LYS A 135 -0.19 -21.08 7.24
N TYR A 136 -0.88 -20.18 7.91
CA TYR A 136 -0.65 -19.64 9.24
C TYR A 136 -2.05 -19.43 9.82
N ARG A 137 -2.47 -20.37 10.66
CA ARG A 137 -3.74 -20.33 11.39
C ARG A 137 -3.68 -19.19 12.40
N LEU A 138 -3.87 -17.96 11.93
CA LEU A 138 -3.94 -16.78 12.79
C LEU A 138 -5.25 -16.83 13.59
N ASN A 139 -5.19 -16.43 14.85
CA ASN A 139 -6.37 -16.28 15.69
C ASN A 139 -6.94 -14.87 15.50
N TRP A 140 -7.77 -14.69 14.48
CA TRP A 140 -8.38 -13.39 14.16
C TRP A 140 -9.33 -12.96 15.30
N GLN A 141 -8.98 -11.89 16.01
CA GLN A 141 -9.79 -11.36 17.11
C GLN A 141 -10.71 -10.21 16.68
N PHE A 142 -10.38 -9.56 15.57
CA PHE A 142 -11.12 -8.43 15.01
C PHE A 142 -10.85 -8.36 13.52
N TYR A 143 -11.90 -8.13 12.74
CA TYR A 143 -11.80 -7.82 11.31
C TYR A 143 -13.01 -6.99 10.92
N LYS A 144 -12.81 -6.07 9.98
CA LYS A 144 -13.88 -5.26 9.41
C LYS A 144 -13.56 -4.97 7.96
N MET A 145 -14.60 -4.96 7.15
CA MET A 145 -14.51 -4.63 5.73
C MET A 145 -15.18 -3.29 5.53
N HIS A 146 -14.57 -2.44 4.70
CA HIS A 146 -15.14 -1.14 4.33
C HIS A 146 -15.47 -1.12 2.84
N ASP A 147 -16.57 -0.46 2.52
CA ASP A 147 -16.98 -0.26 1.13
C ASP A 147 -16.14 0.81 0.42
N PHE A 148 -15.37 1.61 1.17
CA PHE A 148 -14.54 2.70 0.67
C PHE A 148 -13.22 2.91 1.43
N GLY A 149 -12.25 3.46 0.70
CA GLY A 149 -10.85 3.61 1.09
C GLY A 149 -9.92 2.78 0.19
N GLY A 150 -8.74 3.33 -0.12
CA GLY A 150 -7.68 2.65 -0.86
C GLY A 150 -6.51 2.24 0.04
N HIS A 151 -5.31 2.18 -0.52
CA HIS A 151 -4.09 1.79 0.20
C HIS A 151 -3.77 2.72 1.36
N PHE A 152 -4.02 4.02 1.18
CA PHE A 152 -3.75 5.04 2.19
C PHE A 152 -4.96 5.18 3.12
N ALA A 153 -5.34 4.13 3.85
CA ALA A 153 -6.57 4.11 4.67
C ALA A 153 -6.70 5.33 5.62
N ALA A 154 -5.59 5.79 6.19
CA ALA A 154 -5.57 6.97 7.07
C ALA A 154 -5.83 8.29 6.33
N LEU A 155 -5.55 8.34 5.03
CA LEU A 155 -5.84 9.49 4.18
C LEU A 155 -7.21 9.33 3.53
N ASP A 156 -7.50 8.19 2.89
CA ASP A 156 -8.75 8.00 2.14
C ASP A 156 -9.99 7.86 3.01
N ASN A 157 -9.86 7.33 4.23
CA ASN A 157 -10.99 7.09 5.13
C ASN A 157 -10.56 7.18 6.61
N PRO A 158 -10.14 8.37 7.07
CA PRO A 158 -9.61 8.56 8.42
C PRO A 158 -10.61 8.17 9.50
N ASP A 159 -11.89 8.51 9.32
CA ASP A 159 -12.94 8.25 10.30
C ASP A 159 -13.17 6.75 10.50
N ALA A 160 -13.20 5.97 9.41
CA ALA A 160 -13.34 4.52 9.52
C ALA A 160 -12.11 3.88 10.18
N LEU A 161 -10.90 4.33 9.83
CA LEU A 161 -9.67 3.83 10.45
C LEU A 161 -9.66 4.09 11.95
N VAL A 162 -9.96 5.33 12.37
CA VAL A 162 -10.00 5.72 13.78
C VAL A 162 -11.09 4.95 14.53
N GLY A 163 -12.29 4.85 13.95
CA GLY A 163 -13.39 4.10 14.53
C GLY A 163 -13.04 2.63 14.75
N ASP A 164 -12.38 1.99 13.77
CA ASP A 164 -11.95 0.61 13.86
C ASP A 164 -10.85 0.40 14.92
N MET A 165 -9.89 1.32 15.00
CA MET A 165 -8.86 1.28 16.04
C MET A 165 -9.45 1.40 17.44
N GLN A 166 -10.43 2.29 17.62
CA GLN A 166 -11.15 2.46 18.89
C GLN A 166 -11.98 1.22 19.24
N GLU A 167 -12.72 0.67 18.28
CA GLU A 167 -13.53 -0.54 18.48
C GLU A 167 -12.65 -1.74 18.83
N PHE A 168 -11.53 -1.91 18.11
CA PHE A 168 -10.54 -2.93 18.41
C PHE A 168 -9.95 -2.76 19.82
N ALA A 169 -9.51 -1.56 20.17
CA ALA A 169 -8.94 -1.27 21.48
C ALA A 169 -9.94 -1.57 22.61
N ASN A 170 -11.19 -1.11 22.48
CA ASN A 170 -12.26 -1.36 23.45
C ASN A 170 -12.56 -2.85 23.63
N LYS A 171 -12.46 -3.63 22.54
CA LYS A 171 -12.71 -5.08 22.57
C LYS A 171 -11.61 -5.85 23.29
N ILE A 172 -10.34 -5.47 23.09
CA ILE A 172 -9.17 -6.22 23.60
C ILE A 172 -8.68 -5.69 24.95
N TRP A 173 -8.84 -4.40 25.23
CA TRP A 173 -8.46 -3.74 26.48
C TRP A 173 -9.66 -3.05 27.16
N PRO A 174 -10.66 -3.81 27.66
CA PRO A 174 -11.77 -3.22 28.37
C PRO A 174 -11.30 -2.60 29.70
N GLY A 175 -11.39 -1.28 29.84
CA GLY A 175 -11.07 -0.56 31.09
C GLY A 175 -10.03 0.56 30.97
N PHE A 176 -9.55 0.86 29.76
CA PHE A 176 -8.96 2.15 29.41
C PHE A 176 -9.96 2.99 28.63
#